data_AF-A0A132N5V8-F1
#
_entry.id   AF-A0A132N5V8-F1
#
_cell.length_a   1.000
_cell.length_b   1.000
_cell.length_c   1.000
_cell.angle_alpha   90.00
_cell.angle_beta   90.00
_cell.angle_gamma   90.00
#
_symmetry.space_group_name_H-M   'P 1'
#
loop_
_entity.id
_entity.type
_entity.pdbx_description
1 polymer ?
#
loop_
_entity_poly.entity_id
_entity_poly.type
_entity_poly.pdbx_seq_one_letter_code
_entity_poly.pdbx_strand_id
1 'polypeptide(L)' 'MLRSQHPAGAEQEIFAFLLAHHALRDLTHQAARHADQDPDRISFTRTLRVVRRHVTGQAAFSPLPARPGAHRGPAPDP' A
#
# COMPACT_ATOMS: atom_id res chain seq x y z
N MET A 1 -2.31 -17.99 9.61
CA MET A 1 -1.71 -18.18 10.94
C MET A 1 -1.62 -16.81 11.58
N LEU A 2 -2.31 -16.62 12.70
CA LEU A 2 -2.29 -15.36 13.44
C LEU A 2 -0.96 -15.23 14.21
N ARG A 3 -0.43 -14.02 14.34
CA ARG A 3 0.85 -13.70 14.99
C ARG A 3 0.66 -13.29 16.43
N SER A 4 -0.42 -12.58 16.72
CA SER A 4 -0.81 -12.21 18.07
C SER A 4 -1.19 -13.45 18.89
N GLN A 5 -0.61 -13.53 20.09
CA GLN A 5 -1.01 -14.47 21.13
C GLN A 5 -2.08 -13.88 22.06
N HIS A 6 -2.47 -12.62 21.86
CA HIS A 6 -3.51 -11.92 22.61
C HIS A 6 -4.82 -11.89 21.80
N PRO A 7 -5.99 -12.11 22.42
CA PRO A 7 -7.29 -12.16 21.73
C PRO A 7 -7.60 -10.93 20.87
N ALA A 8 -7.40 -9.73 21.40
CA ALA A 8 -7.67 -8.48 20.67
C ALA A 8 -6.78 -8.34 19.41
N GLY A 9 -5.50 -8.71 19.50
CA GLY A 9 -4.61 -8.69 18.34
C GLY A 9 -4.94 -9.78 17.32
N ALA A 10 -5.43 -10.94 17.79
CA ALA A 10 -5.88 -12.02 16.90
C ALA A 10 -7.13 -11.59 16.10
N GLU A 11 -8.08 -10.92 16.75
CA GLU A 11 -9.25 -10.33 16.10
C GLU A 11 -8.86 -9.28 15.06
N GLN A 12 -7.95 -8.36 15.42
CA GLN A 12 -7.41 -7.36 14.51
C GLN A 12 -6.80 -8.01 13.26
N GLU A 13 -6.00 -9.05 13.44
CA GLU A 13 -5.37 -9.75 12.31
C GLU A 13 -6.39 -10.45 11.41
N ILE A 14 -7.44 -11.06 11.98
CA ILE A 14 -8.54 -11.65 11.20
C ILE A 14 -9.20 -10.56 10.34
N PHE A 15 -9.56 -9.42 10.94
CA PHE A 15 -10.14 -8.31 10.20
C PHE A 15 -9.18 -7.73 9.16
N ALA A 16 -7.88 -7.66 9.46
CA ALA A 16 -6.87 -7.23 8.50
C ALA A 16 -6.79 -8.18 7.28
N PHE A 17 -6.82 -9.50 7.50
CA PHE A 17 -6.85 -10.47 6.41
C PHE A 17 -8.12 -10.38 5.57
N LEU A 18 -9.28 -10.24 6.21
CA LEU A 18 -10.56 -10.09 5.52
C LEU A 18 -10.60 -8.80 4.70
N LEU A 19 -10.15 -7.68 5.27
CA LEU A 19 -10.08 -6.40 4.58
C LEU A 19 -9.14 -6.45 3.38
N ALA A 20 -7.94 -7.02 3.54
CA ALA A 20 -6.99 -7.19 2.45
C ALA A 20 -7.55 -8.09 1.34
N HIS A 21 -8.22 -9.19 1.70
CA HIS A 21 -8.88 -10.06 0.71
C HIS A 21 -9.96 -9.32 -0.06
N HIS A 22 -10.84 -8.59 0.65
CA HIS A 22 -11.92 -7.83 0.04
C HIS A 22 -11.40 -6.76 -0.91
N ALA A 23 -10.41 -5.96 -0.49
CA ALA A 23 -9.80 -4.92 -1.33
C ALA A 23 -9.15 -5.50 -2.60
N LEU A 24 -8.45 -6.64 -2.49
CA LEU A 24 -7.86 -7.32 -3.65
C LEU A 24 -8.93 -7.87 -4.61
N ARG A 25 -10.08 -8.34 -4.08
CA ARG A 25 -11.20 -8.82 -4.90
C ARG A 25 -11.90 -7.67 -5.62
N ASP A 26 -12.14 -6.54 -4.94
CA ASP A 26 -12.69 -5.35 -5.57
C ASP A 26 -11.78 -4.80 -6.67
N LEU A 27 -10.47 -4.70 -6.40
CA LEU A 27 -9.48 -4.32 -7.41
C LEU A 27 -9.48 -5.27 -8.63
N THR A 28 -9.57 -6.57 -8.39
CA THR A 28 -9.63 -7.58 -9.47
C THR A 28 -10.91 -7.40 -10.30
N HIS A 29 -12.05 -7.15 -9.65
CA HIS A 29 -13.31 -6.88 -10.31
C HIS A 29 -13.25 -5.63 -11.19
N GLN A 30 -12.69 -4.54 -10.67
CA GLN A 30 -12.49 -3.29 -11.41
C GLN A 30 -11.56 -3.48 -12.61
N ALA A 31 -10.45 -4.21 -12.44
CA ALA A 31 -9.52 -4.51 -13.53
C ALA A 31 -10.16 -5.37 -14.63
N ALA A 32 -10.94 -6.38 -14.23
CA ALA A 32 -11.68 -7.25 -15.16
C ALA A 32 -12.72 -6.46 -15.96
N ARG A 33 -13.50 -5.58 -15.30
CA ARG A 33 -14.43 -4.66 -15.96
C ARG A 33 -13.74 -3.75 -16.97
N HIS A 34 -12.56 -3.22 -16.63
CA HIS A 34 -11.79 -2.37 -17.53
C HIS A 34 -11.24 -3.14 -18.75
N ALA A 35 -10.97 -4.44 -18.59
CA ALA A 35 -10.45 -5.29 -19.65
C ALA A 35 -11.53 -6.04 -20.46
N ASP A 36 -12.82 -5.85 -20.13
CA ASP A 36 -13.94 -6.65 -20.65
C ASP A 36 -13.72 -8.16 -20.51
N GLN A 37 -13.19 -8.57 -19.36
CA GLN A 37 -12.92 -9.97 -19.02
C GLN A 37 -13.74 -10.41 -17.83
N ASP A 38 -13.96 -11.72 -17.73
CA ASP A 38 -14.52 -12.33 -16.54
C ASP A 38 -13.52 -12.22 -15.37
N PRO A 39 -13.91 -11.64 -14.22
CA PRO A 39 -13.03 -11.49 -13.05
C PRO A 39 -12.45 -12.81 -12.52
N ASP A 40 -13.14 -13.94 -12.71
CA ASP A 40 -12.65 -15.24 -12.26
C ASP A 40 -11.52 -15.79 -13.15
N ARG A 41 -11.28 -15.17 -14.32
CA ARG A 41 -10.11 -15.44 -15.15
C ARG A 41 -8.84 -14.75 -14.65
N ILE A 42 -8.96 -13.77 -13.77
CA ILE A 42 -7.81 -13.06 -13.18
C ILE A 42 -7.36 -13.79 -11.91
N SER A 43 -6.13 -14.31 -11.93
CA SER A 43 -5.55 -14.99 -10.78
C SER A 43 -5.36 -14.04 -9.58
N PHE A 44 -5.99 -14.38 -8.45
CA PHE A 44 -5.82 -13.67 -7.17
C PHE A 44 -4.35 -13.54 -6.75
N THR A 45 -3.57 -14.61 -6.84
CA THR A 45 -2.14 -14.61 -6.47
C THR A 45 -1.34 -13.66 -7.36
N ARG A 46 -1.70 -13.55 -8.65
CA ARG A 46 -1.06 -12.59 -9.56
C ARG A 46 -1.39 -11.16 -9.15
N THR A 47 -2.65 -10.85 -8.85
CA THR A 47 -3.07 -9.53 -8.31
C THR A 47 -2.30 -9.20 -7.03
N LEU A 48 -2.24 -10.12 -6.06
CA LEU A 48 -1.51 -9.93 -4.81
C LEU A 48 -0.03 -9.59 -5.04
N ARG A 49 0.65 -10.28 -5.96
CA ARG A 49 2.07 -10.01 -6.30
C ARG A 49 2.25 -8.62 -6.90
N VAL A 50 1.35 -8.21 -7.81
CA VAL A 50 1.39 -6.87 -8.43
C VAL A 50 1.16 -5.77 -7.39
N VAL A 51 0.16 -5.93 -6.53
CA VAL A 51 -0.15 -4.97 -5.46
C VAL A 51 1.02 -4.86 -4.47
N ARG A 52 1.57 -5.98 -4.00
CA ARG A 52 2.74 -5.97 -3.11
C ARG A 52 3.93 -5.22 -3.71
N ARG A 53 4.18 -5.39 -5.01
CA ARG A 53 5.25 -4.66 -5.72
C ARG A 53 4.99 -3.14 -5.71
N HIS A 54 3.75 -2.70 -5.90
CA HIS A 54 3.40 -1.27 -5.88
C HIS A 54 3.43 -0.68 -4.47
N VAL A 55 2.79 -1.33 -3.50
CA VAL A 55 2.69 -0.81 -2.12
C VAL A 55 4.06 -0.72 -1.47
N THR A 56 4.93 -1.72 -1.66
CA THR A 56 6.29 -1.68 -1.08
C THR A 56 7.13 -0.55 -1.68
N GLY A 57 6.91 -0.20 -2.96
CA GLY A 57 7.56 0.94 -3.60
C GLY A 57 7.05 2.30 -3.11
N GLN A 58 5.77 2.39 -2.72
CA GLN A 58 5.17 3.61 -2.18
C GLN A 58 5.34 3.78 -0.66
N ALA A 59 5.63 2.70 0.07
CA ALA A 59 5.87 2.74 1.51
C ALA A 59 7.26 3.28 1.90
N ALA A 60 8.08 3.68 0.92
CA ALA A 60 9.33 4.40 1.15
C ALA A 60 9.05 5.85 1.59
N PHE A 61 8.42 6.03 2.75
CA PHE A 61 8.42 7.31 3.44
C PHE A 61 9.85 7.58 3.92
N SER A 62 10.52 8.57 3.34
CA SER A 62 11.78 9.07 3.89
C SER A 62 11.46 9.79 5.20
N PRO A 63 12.02 9.37 6.36
CA PRO A 63 11.75 10.01 7.65
C PRO A 63 12.43 11.39 7.80
N LEU A 64 13.20 11.84 6.80
CA LEU A 64 13.89 13.12 6.84
C LEU A 64 13.05 14.23 6.20
N PRO A 65 12.66 15.29 6.93
CA PRO A 65 12.18 16.49 6.29
C PRO A 65 13.30 17.08 5.42
N ALA A 66 12.96 17.52 4.22
CA ALA A 66 13.87 18.27 3.36
C ALA A 66 14.41 19.46 4.16
N ARG A 67 15.72 19.48 4.42
CA ARG A 67 16.39 20.61 5.08
C ARG A 67 15.98 21.87 4.34
N PRO A 68 15.30 22.84 5.00
CA PRO A 68 15.08 24.14 4.38
C PRO A 68 16.45 24.70 4.04
N GLY A 69 16.64 25.03 2.77
CA GLY A 69 17.89 25.56 2.26
C GLY A 69 18.37 26.70 3.15
N ALA A 70 19.62 26.64 3.55
CA ALA A 70 20.36 27.77 4.06
C ALA A 70 20.55 28.78 2.91
N HIS A 71 19.47 29.41 2.46
CA HIS A 71 19.52 30.63 1.67
C HIS A 71 19.85 31.77 2.65
N ARG A 72 21.10 31.81 3.11
CA ARG A 72 21.65 33.00 3.76
C ARG A 72 21.72 34.06 2.66
N GLY A 73 20.84 35.05 2.72
CA GLY A 73 20.73 36.13 1.74
C GLY A 73 22.05 36.90 1.55
N PRO A 74 22.21 37.61 0.43
CA PRO A 74 23.44 38.36 0.14
C PRO A 74 23.68 39.43 1.21
N ALA A 75 24.95 39.56 1.62
CA ALA A 75 25.40 40.57 2.57
C ALA A 75 25.08 41.99 2.06
N PRO A 76 24.72 42.94 2.94
CA PRO A 76 24.62 44.33 2.54
C PRO A 76 26.03 44.88 2.25
N ASP A 77 26.20 45.41 1.04
CA ASP A 77 27.40 46.13 0.59
C ASP A 77 27.52 47.51 1.28
N PRO A 78 28.74 48.11 1.32
CA PRO A 78 29.24 48.95 2.42
C PRO A 78 28.63 50.34 2.59
#